data_AF-A0AAP0PTR7-F1
#
_entry.id   AF-A0AAP0PTR7-F1
#
_cell.length_a   1.000
_cell.length_b   1.000
_cell.length_c   1.000
_cell.angle_alpha   90.00
_cell.angle_beta   90.00
_cell.angle_gamma   90.00
#
_symmetry.space_group_name_H-M   'P 1'
#
loop_
_entity.id
_entity.type
_entity.pdbx_description
1 polymer ?
#
loop_
_entity_poly.entity_id
_entity_poly.type
_entity_poly.pdbx_seq_one_letter_code
_entity_poly.pdbx_strand_id
1 'polypeptide(L)'
;MDDGIESTSNVNSDLKKLQRVSDLIQMAVSFKYWDECLDPQDLEALWGDPEVSKEWIDAGEDRGQKVHLSRDPDGQPYLTQTEMKAVAAIIVKRHFISQIDPEIICAIAELESDRQLLATRYNKKIKDFTIGIMQLLPQTAEWLFREMGYRAYDIVGNPDMLYRPFTSVYFGAAYLNWLSSYEGILTLENHNSIPESSHVPPVSLNTGDAWARWDSRSSAGDMEEMWKHPAVLKEWSRSGERRGRVRFSHDAEKRPYLSRTELMTVLCALAEVTSMRFINGVGLRTGLMGIEYHKALWLYKELGYRDYRVKSVECLTNPFVSMYFAAAYLVWLSQYEGRERTPQFVIQAYLGGPDNVSLQETGPLWRKFEDALNHYEDTNKEQGNCSIL
;
A
#
# COMPACT_ATOMS: atom_id res chain seq x y z
N MET A 1 5.40 -45.53 4.87
CA MET A 1 5.42 -44.70 6.10
C MET A 1 6.83 -44.19 6.23
N ASP A 2 6.99 -42.91 6.58
CA ASP A 2 8.21 -42.10 6.56
C ASP A 2 8.68 -41.58 5.20
N ASP A 3 8.18 -40.38 4.84
CA ASP A 3 8.89 -39.38 4.02
C ASP A 3 8.39 -37.94 4.32
N GLY A 4 7.77 -37.71 5.49
CA GLY A 4 7.00 -36.49 5.79
C GLY A 4 7.50 -35.62 6.94
N ILE A 5 8.59 -36.00 7.63
CA ILE A 5 8.99 -35.36 8.91
C ILE A 5 10.25 -34.48 8.76
N GLU A 6 11.02 -34.63 7.69
CA GLU A 6 12.31 -33.94 7.51
C GLU A 6 12.21 -32.50 6.96
N SER A 7 11.10 -32.13 6.29
CA SER A 7 10.96 -30.80 5.67
C SER A 7 10.45 -29.73 6.64
N THR A 8 9.53 -30.07 7.55
CA THR A 8 8.97 -29.14 8.54
C THR A 8 9.91 -28.85 9.72
N SER A 9 10.82 -29.77 10.02
CA SER A 9 11.84 -29.60 11.06
C SER A 9 12.94 -28.64 10.63
N ASN A 10 13.35 -28.68 9.36
CA ASN A 10 14.35 -27.77 8.79
C ASN A 10 13.85 -26.32 8.72
N VAL A 11 12.62 -26.07 8.26
CA VAL A 11 12.06 -24.71 8.17
C VAL A 11 11.92 -24.06 9.56
N ASN A 12 11.48 -24.81 10.58
CA ASN A 12 11.42 -24.32 11.95
C ASN A 12 12.81 -24.13 12.59
N SER A 13 13.80 -24.93 12.19
CA SER A 13 15.21 -24.73 12.55
C SER A 13 15.74 -23.42 11.97
N ASP A 14 15.44 -23.14 10.71
CA ASP A 14 15.96 -21.97 10.00
C ASP A 14 15.28 -20.68 10.47
N LEU A 15 13.98 -20.70 10.74
CA LEU A 15 13.28 -19.59 11.42
C LEU A 15 13.84 -19.30 12.81
N LYS A 16 14.16 -20.34 13.59
CA LYS A 16 14.80 -20.15 14.91
C LYS A 16 16.23 -19.65 14.81
N LYS A 17 17.00 -20.08 13.81
CA LYS A 17 18.35 -19.56 13.55
C LYS A 17 18.29 -18.10 13.09
N LEU A 18 17.36 -17.75 12.21
CA LEU A 18 17.14 -16.39 11.73
C LEU A 18 16.66 -15.45 12.83
N GLN A 19 15.72 -15.90 13.68
CA GLN A 19 15.33 -15.16 14.88
C GLN A 19 16.53 -14.94 15.80
N ARG A 20 17.33 -15.98 16.04
CA ARG A 20 18.54 -15.87 16.87
C ARG A 20 19.62 -14.96 16.27
N VAL A 21 19.73 -14.88 14.95
CA VAL A 21 20.62 -13.93 14.25
C VAL A 21 20.07 -12.50 14.34
N SER A 22 18.76 -12.31 14.18
CA SER A 22 18.08 -11.04 14.41
C SER A 22 18.25 -10.56 15.86
N ASP A 23 18.07 -11.46 16.83
CA ASP A 23 18.28 -11.18 18.26
C ASP A 23 19.76 -10.83 18.52
N LEU A 24 20.72 -11.51 17.86
CA LEU A 24 22.15 -11.19 17.96
C LEU A 24 22.52 -9.84 17.34
N ILE A 25 21.87 -9.45 16.25
CA ILE A 25 22.03 -8.12 15.61
C ILE A 25 21.41 -7.03 16.50
N GLN A 26 20.22 -7.27 17.07
CA GLN A 26 19.61 -6.37 18.07
C GLN A 26 20.47 -6.25 19.34
N MET A 27 21.10 -7.34 19.78
CA MET A 27 22.04 -7.31 20.91
C MET A 27 23.33 -6.53 20.59
N ALA A 28 23.70 -6.39 19.31
CA ALA A 28 24.88 -5.64 18.87
C ALA A 28 24.61 -4.12 18.75
N VAL A 29 23.36 -3.71 18.52
CA VAL A 29 22.95 -2.31 18.41
C VAL A 29 22.06 -1.94 19.60
N SER A 30 22.67 -1.52 20.71
CA SER A 30 21.93 -1.02 21.88
C SER A 30 22.19 0.47 22.05
N PHE A 31 21.30 1.31 21.51
CA PHE A 31 21.37 2.75 21.72
C PHE A 31 20.88 3.08 23.13
N LYS A 32 21.74 3.72 23.92
CA LYS A 32 21.38 4.27 25.23
C LYS A 32 21.12 5.76 25.15
N TYR A 33 21.86 6.46 24.30
CA TYR A 33 21.79 7.91 24.15
C TYR A 33 21.44 8.29 22.71
N TRP A 34 20.74 9.41 22.54
CA TRP A 34 20.50 10.01 21.24
C TRP A 34 21.81 10.33 20.49
N ASP A 35 22.85 10.71 21.22
CA ASP A 35 24.21 10.96 20.71
C ASP A 35 24.85 9.74 20.01
N GLU A 36 24.38 8.53 20.29
CA GLU A 36 24.91 7.30 19.68
C GLU A 36 24.27 6.99 18.33
N CYS A 37 23.07 7.54 18.07
CA CYS A 37 22.27 7.27 16.88
C CYS A 37 22.02 8.49 16.00
N LEU A 38 22.47 9.69 16.37
CA LEU A 38 22.29 10.92 15.60
C LEU A 38 23.60 11.61 15.21
N ASP A 39 23.53 12.34 14.10
CA ASP A 39 24.54 13.33 13.78
C ASP A 39 24.36 14.60 14.64
N PRO A 40 25.43 15.35 14.95
CA PRO A 40 25.33 16.52 15.83
C PRO A 40 24.33 17.59 15.36
N GLN A 41 24.13 17.72 14.04
CA GLN A 41 23.19 18.69 13.46
C GLN A 41 21.72 18.27 13.65
N ASP A 42 21.46 16.96 13.77
CA ASP A 42 20.13 16.42 14.03
C ASP A 42 19.78 16.58 15.50
N LEU A 43 20.73 16.25 16.38
CA LEU A 43 20.59 16.46 17.82
C LEU A 43 20.38 17.94 18.17
N GLU A 44 21.13 18.83 17.52
CA GLU A 44 20.98 20.28 17.68
C GLU A 44 19.60 20.77 17.20
N ALA A 45 19.05 20.19 16.13
CA ALA A 45 17.71 20.56 15.67
C ALA A 45 16.60 20.06 16.60
N LEU A 46 16.75 18.90 17.23
CA LEU A 46 15.84 18.45 18.29
C LEU A 46 15.88 19.38 19.51
N TRP A 47 17.07 19.79 19.95
CA TRP A 47 17.20 20.81 21.00
C TRP A 47 16.59 22.17 20.61
N GLY A 48 16.52 22.46 19.30
CA GLY A 48 15.87 23.65 18.77
C GLY A 48 14.34 23.59 18.74
N ASP A 49 13.75 22.40 18.90
CA ASP A 49 12.31 22.24 19.00
C ASP A 49 11.82 22.55 20.43
N PRO A 50 10.84 23.46 20.60
CA PRO A 50 10.42 23.91 21.92
C PRO A 50 9.69 22.83 22.74
N GLU A 51 9.03 21.88 22.09
CA GLU A 51 8.33 20.80 22.79
C GLU A 51 9.31 19.71 23.21
N VAL A 52 10.24 19.33 22.33
CA VAL A 52 11.29 18.35 22.65
C VAL A 52 12.24 18.87 23.73
N SER A 53 12.75 20.09 23.59
CA SER A 53 13.66 20.66 24.59
C SER A 53 13.00 20.76 25.97
N LYS A 54 11.72 21.12 26.02
CA LYS A 54 10.95 21.10 27.27
C LYS A 54 10.83 19.68 27.83
N GLU A 55 10.46 18.70 27.01
CA GLU A 55 10.34 17.30 27.44
C GLU A 55 11.66 16.75 28.01
N TRP A 56 12.77 17.06 27.35
CA TRP A 56 14.10 16.65 27.81
C TRP A 56 14.52 17.34 29.12
N ILE A 57 14.28 18.65 29.25
CA ILE A 57 14.56 19.39 30.49
C ILE A 57 13.70 18.85 31.65
N ASP A 58 12.41 18.58 31.39
CA ASP A 58 11.49 18.01 32.39
C ASP A 58 11.93 16.59 32.81
N ALA A 59 12.59 15.85 31.92
CA ALA A 59 13.23 14.56 32.19
C ALA A 59 14.59 14.67 32.90
N GLY A 60 15.12 15.88 33.11
CA GLY A 60 16.40 16.13 33.76
C GLY A 60 17.61 16.04 32.83
N GLU A 61 17.41 16.12 31.52
CA GLU A 61 18.47 16.14 30.51
C GLU A 61 18.98 17.58 30.29
N ASP A 62 20.29 17.72 30.11
CA ASP A 62 20.94 19.03 29.95
C ASP A 62 21.59 19.15 28.57
N ARG A 63 21.40 20.32 27.93
CA ARG A 63 22.03 20.61 26.65
C ARG A 63 23.55 20.64 26.78
N GLY A 64 24.23 19.85 25.95
CA GLY A 64 25.69 19.67 25.99
C GLY A 64 26.15 18.48 26.83
N GLN A 65 25.23 17.78 27.51
CA GLN A 65 25.42 16.42 27.99
C GLN A 65 24.81 15.42 27.00
N LYS A 66 25.15 14.14 27.16
CA LYS A 66 24.49 13.08 26.39
C LYS A 66 23.03 12.95 26.81
N VAL A 67 22.12 12.85 25.84
CA VAL A 67 20.67 12.77 26.10
C VAL A 67 20.21 11.32 26.07
N HIS A 68 19.53 10.85 27.12
CA HIS A 68 19.02 9.47 27.15
C HIS A 68 17.87 9.26 26.16
N LEU A 69 17.82 8.05 25.58
CA LEU A 69 16.64 7.58 24.84
C LEU A 69 15.57 7.05 25.80
N SER A 70 14.32 7.36 25.47
CA SER A 70 13.14 6.83 26.18
C SER A 70 13.03 5.31 26.02
N ARG A 71 12.50 4.65 27.05
CA ARG A 71 12.37 3.18 27.16
C ARG A 71 10.92 2.77 27.38
N ASP A 72 10.44 1.81 26.60
CA ASP A 72 9.11 1.24 26.81
C ASP A 72 9.11 0.32 28.05
N PRO A 73 7.95 -0.23 28.47
CA PRO A 73 7.89 -1.14 29.62
C PRO A 73 8.77 -2.40 29.49
N ASP A 74 9.10 -2.80 28.27
CA ASP A 74 9.97 -3.95 27.97
C ASP A 74 11.46 -3.54 27.89
N GLY A 75 11.77 -2.26 28.11
CA GLY A 75 13.12 -1.71 28.07
C GLY A 75 13.67 -1.46 26.65
N GLN A 76 12.82 -1.53 25.63
CA GLN A 76 13.23 -1.21 24.25
C GLN A 76 13.29 0.30 24.04
N PRO A 77 14.31 0.80 23.31
CA PRO A 77 14.39 2.21 23.00
C PRO A 77 13.30 2.59 22.00
N TYR A 78 12.54 3.63 22.32
CA TYR A 78 11.47 4.15 21.47
C TYR A 78 11.49 5.68 21.51
N LEU A 79 10.82 6.29 20.53
CA LEU A 79 10.59 7.74 20.53
C LEU A 79 9.30 8.07 21.25
N THR A 80 9.30 9.10 22.09
CA THR A 80 8.04 9.68 22.58
C THR A 80 7.23 10.27 21.42
N GLN A 81 5.97 10.59 21.68
CA GLN A 81 5.12 11.22 20.66
C GLN A 81 5.68 12.58 20.24
N THR A 82 6.25 13.33 21.17
CA THR A 82 6.88 14.64 20.96
C THR A 82 8.14 14.49 20.11
N GLU A 83 9.03 13.58 20.49
CA GLU A 83 10.26 13.28 19.75
C GLU A 83 9.95 12.82 18.31
N MET A 84 9.00 11.89 18.13
CA MET A 84 8.62 11.39 16.82
C MET A 84 8.06 12.49 15.91
N LYS A 85 7.22 13.38 16.44
CA LYS A 85 6.69 14.55 15.71
C LYS A 85 7.80 15.49 15.27
N ALA A 86 8.75 15.79 16.17
CA ALA A 86 9.87 16.65 15.85
C ALA A 86 10.78 16.04 14.78
N VAL A 87 11.13 14.74 14.90
CA VAL A 87 11.93 14.04 13.87
C VAL A 87 11.24 14.11 12.50
N ALA A 88 9.94 13.79 12.43
CA ALA A 88 9.17 13.86 11.19
C ALA A 88 9.16 15.28 10.61
N ALA A 89 8.85 16.29 11.44
CA ALA A 89 8.79 17.68 11.02
C ALA A 89 10.14 18.21 10.53
N ILE A 90 11.24 17.86 11.20
CA ILE A 90 12.60 18.27 10.81
C ILE A 90 12.97 17.65 9.46
N ILE A 91 12.73 16.34 9.28
CA ILE A 91 13.01 15.64 8.02
C ILE A 91 12.20 16.24 6.87
N VAL A 92 10.89 16.42 7.05
CA VAL A 92 10.03 17.01 6.01
C VAL A 92 10.48 18.43 5.67
N LYS A 93 10.74 19.26 6.69
CA LYS A 93 11.22 20.63 6.50
C LYS A 93 12.55 20.72 5.76
N ARG A 94 13.47 19.78 5.99
CA ARG A 94 14.81 19.80 5.36
C ARG A 94 14.81 19.22 3.95
N HIS A 95 13.99 18.20 3.69
CA HIS A 95 14.16 17.35 2.51
C HIS A 95 12.90 17.20 1.64
N PHE A 96 11.70 17.45 2.19
CA PHE A 96 10.42 17.17 1.53
C PHE A 96 9.43 18.32 1.64
N ILE A 97 9.91 19.57 1.61
CA ILE A 97 9.13 20.78 1.91
C ILE A 97 7.78 20.74 1.20
N SER A 98 6.70 20.64 1.99
CA SER A 98 5.29 20.60 1.57
C SER A 98 4.90 19.46 0.61
N GLN A 99 5.72 18.43 0.48
CA GLN A 99 5.42 17.23 -0.31
C GLN A 99 4.80 16.11 0.54
N ILE A 100 5.08 16.10 1.85
CA ILE A 100 4.61 15.07 2.78
C ILE A 100 4.11 15.76 4.05
N ASP A 101 2.95 15.33 4.53
CA ASP A 101 2.41 15.73 5.83
C ASP A 101 3.16 14.94 6.94
N PRO A 102 3.87 15.61 7.88
CA PRO A 102 4.59 14.94 8.97
C PRO A 102 3.70 14.00 9.80
N GLU A 103 2.41 14.29 9.91
CA GLU A 103 1.45 13.50 10.67
C GLU A 103 1.26 12.10 10.05
N ILE A 104 1.40 11.97 8.72
CA ILE A 104 1.38 10.66 8.03
C ILE A 104 2.58 9.83 8.46
N ILE A 105 3.77 10.45 8.56
CA ILE A 105 4.99 9.77 9.01
C ILE A 105 4.82 9.28 10.45
N CYS A 106 4.28 10.13 11.34
CA CYS A 106 4.00 9.74 12.72
C CYS A 106 3.02 8.56 12.80
N ALA A 107 1.93 8.59 12.02
CA ALA A 107 0.94 7.52 12.01
C ALA A 107 1.55 6.18 11.53
N ILE A 108 2.41 6.21 10.50
CA ILE A 108 3.10 5.02 10.00
C ILE A 108 4.06 4.48 11.06
N ALA A 109 4.86 5.34 11.70
CA ALA A 109 5.78 4.93 12.76
C ALA A 109 5.07 4.25 13.94
N GLU A 110 3.89 4.74 14.32
CA GLU A 110 3.05 4.10 15.34
C GLU A 110 2.60 2.70 14.89
N LEU A 111 2.04 2.60 13.68
CA LEU A 111 1.45 1.36 13.17
C LEU A 111 2.50 0.27 12.90
N GLU A 112 3.66 0.67 12.37
CA GLU A 112 4.66 -0.26 11.87
C GLU A 112 5.63 -0.72 12.96
N SER A 113 6.01 0.15 13.89
CA SER A 113 7.03 -0.17 14.88
C SER A 113 6.70 0.23 16.32
N ASP A 114 5.53 0.82 16.58
CA ASP A 114 5.23 1.44 17.88
C ASP A 114 6.32 2.44 18.30
N ARG A 115 6.87 3.18 17.32
CA ARG A 115 8.01 4.11 17.48
C ARG A 115 9.29 3.48 18.03
N GLN A 116 9.40 2.16 18.07
CA GLN A 116 10.62 1.46 18.52
C GLN A 116 11.74 1.58 17.48
N LEU A 117 12.94 1.94 17.93
CA LEU A 117 14.11 2.14 17.08
C LEU A 117 14.62 0.82 16.51
N LEU A 118 14.70 -0.20 17.36
CA LEU A 118 15.31 -1.50 17.05
C LEU A 118 14.30 -2.51 16.50
N ALA A 119 13.14 -2.04 16.05
CA ALA A 119 12.09 -2.90 15.52
C ALA A 119 12.57 -3.61 14.25
N THR A 120 12.52 -4.94 14.28
CA THR A 120 12.83 -5.79 13.13
C THR A 120 11.69 -6.76 12.92
N ARG A 121 11.13 -6.78 11.70
CA ARG A 121 10.03 -7.70 11.36
C ARG A 121 10.37 -8.52 10.14
N TYR A 122 10.16 -9.82 10.25
CA TYR A 122 10.32 -10.72 9.12
C TYR A 122 9.09 -10.64 8.21
N ASN A 123 9.30 -10.21 6.97
CA ASN A 123 8.29 -10.21 5.93
C ASN A 123 8.34 -11.52 5.14
N LYS A 124 7.44 -12.44 5.48
CA LYS A 124 7.32 -13.76 4.85
C LYS A 124 7.10 -13.70 3.33
N LYS A 125 6.44 -12.65 2.82
CA LYS A 125 6.09 -12.50 1.40
C LYS A 125 7.33 -12.31 0.52
N ILE A 126 8.29 -11.54 1.02
CA ILE A 126 9.55 -11.23 0.32
C ILE A 126 10.74 -12.01 0.89
N LYS A 127 10.51 -12.80 1.94
CA LYS A 127 11.51 -13.60 2.67
C LYS A 127 12.69 -12.76 3.17
N ASP A 128 12.38 -11.56 3.66
CA ASP A 128 13.39 -10.60 4.12
C ASP A 128 12.91 -9.82 5.34
N PHE A 129 13.79 -9.03 5.96
CA PHE A 129 13.50 -8.26 7.15
C PHE A 129 13.31 -6.78 6.84
N THR A 130 12.33 -6.19 7.49
CA THR A 130 12.17 -4.74 7.59
C THR A 130 12.78 -4.25 8.89
N ILE A 131 13.41 -3.07 8.84
CA ILE A 131 14.25 -2.53 9.90
C ILE A 131 13.80 -1.11 10.26
N GLY A 132 13.84 -0.80 11.56
CA GLY A 132 13.75 0.55 12.08
C GLY A 132 12.32 1.06 12.26
N ILE A 133 12.21 2.34 12.62
CA ILE A 133 10.92 2.98 12.94
C ILE A 133 9.94 2.92 11.77
N MET A 134 10.43 3.11 10.54
CA MET A 134 9.60 3.10 9.33
C MET A 134 9.46 1.72 8.68
N GLN A 135 9.97 0.65 9.31
CA GLN A 135 9.94 -0.72 8.79
C GLN A 135 10.34 -0.82 7.31
N LEU A 136 11.55 -0.35 7.00
CA LEU A 136 12.06 -0.35 5.63
C LEU A 136 12.88 -1.60 5.32
N LEU A 137 12.77 -2.06 4.08
CA LEU A 137 13.70 -3.04 3.51
C LEU A 137 15.06 -2.38 3.30
N PRO A 138 16.17 -3.02 3.73
CA PRO A 138 17.52 -2.54 3.46
C PRO A 138 17.77 -2.23 1.99
N GLN A 139 17.33 -3.12 1.09
CA GLN A 139 17.52 -2.97 -0.34
C GLN A 139 16.72 -1.80 -0.91
N THR A 140 15.53 -1.53 -0.37
CA THR A 140 14.73 -0.37 -0.77
C THR A 140 15.42 0.94 -0.38
N ALA A 141 15.96 1.01 0.84
CA ALA A 141 16.68 2.19 1.29
C ALA A 141 17.98 2.41 0.48
N GLU A 142 18.73 1.34 0.21
CA GLU A 142 19.92 1.40 -0.64
C GLU A 142 19.57 1.79 -2.08
N TRP A 143 18.45 1.31 -2.62
CA TRP A 143 17.95 1.70 -3.94
C TRP A 143 17.57 3.19 -3.99
N LEU A 144 16.85 3.70 -2.99
CA LEU A 144 16.57 5.14 -2.85
C LEU A 144 17.87 5.96 -2.79
N PHE A 145 18.86 5.44 -2.06
CA PHE A 145 20.18 6.04 -1.94
C PHE A 145 21.06 5.85 -3.18
N ARG A 146 20.89 4.88 -4.07
CA ARG A 146 21.78 4.71 -5.23
C ARG A 146 21.17 5.26 -6.51
N GLU A 147 19.86 5.10 -6.66
CA GLU A 147 19.20 5.33 -7.94
C GLU A 147 18.31 6.56 -7.91
N MET A 148 17.65 6.85 -6.79
CA MET A 148 16.61 7.90 -6.72
C MET A 148 17.10 9.26 -6.20
N GLY A 149 18.41 9.46 -6.04
CA GLY A 149 18.97 10.75 -5.61
C GLY A 149 18.87 11.08 -4.11
N TYR A 150 18.30 10.21 -3.28
CA TYR A 150 18.14 10.49 -1.84
C TYR A 150 19.43 10.24 -1.05
N ARG A 151 20.29 11.27 -0.91
CA ARG A 151 21.66 11.16 -0.36
C ARG A 151 21.91 11.81 1.01
N ALA A 152 20.89 12.32 1.69
CA ALA A 152 21.10 13.08 2.94
C ALA A 152 21.71 12.24 4.07
N TYR A 153 21.44 10.92 4.09
CA TYR A 153 21.99 9.97 5.05
C TYR A 153 22.69 8.83 4.29
N ASP A 154 23.94 8.54 4.66
CA ASP A 154 24.68 7.42 4.07
C ASP A 154 24.23 6.09 4.70
N ILE A 155 23.92 5.13 3.84
CA ILE A 155 23.45 3.79 4.19
C ILE A 155 24.22 2.70 3.43
N VAL A 156 25.19 3.08 2.59
CA VAL A 156 25.86 2.15 1.69
C VAL A 156 26.62 1.09 2.46
N GLY A 157 26.25 -0.17 2.25
CA GLY A 157 26.92 -1.32 2.87
C GLY A 157 26.69 -1.45 4.39
N ASN A 158 25.81 -0.63 4.97
CA ASN A 158 25.49 -0.69 6.39
C ASN A 158 23.98 -0.54 6.65
N PRO A 159 23.21 -1.64 6.65
CA PRO A 159 21.76 -1.59 6.87
C PRO A 159 21.37 -1.19 8.31
N ASP A 160 22.29 -1.32 9.27
CA ASP A 160 22.04 -0.94 10.67
C ASP A 160 21.81 0.57 10.83
N MET A 161 22.20 1.36 9.82
CA MET A 161 21.85 2.79 9.76
C MET A 161 20.34 3.02 9.80
N LEU A 162 19.50 2.04 9.40
CA LEU A 162 18.04 2.14 9.49
C LEU A 162 17.49 2.08 10.92
N TYR A 163 18.28 1.60 11.89
CA TYR A 163 17.90 1.70 13.31
C TYR A 163 18.02 3.11 13.86
N ARG A 164 18.71 4.02 13.14
CA ARG A 164 18.82 5.43 13.52
C ARG A 164 17.53 6.17 13.15
N PRO A 165 16.92 6.93 14.08
CA PRO A 165 15.64 7.59 13.85
C PRO A 165 15.57 8.44 12.58
N PHE A 166 16.52 9.36 12.40
CA PHE A 166 16.52 10.29 11.26
C PHE A 166 16.75 9.57 9.94
N THR A 167 17.67 8.61 9.89
CA THR A 167 17.89 7.80 8.69
C THR A 167 16.64 6.99 8.31
N SER A 168 16.02 6.32 9.30
CA SER A 168 14.80 5.54 9.08
C SER A 168 13.67 6.41 8.55
N VAL A 169 13.41 7.54 9.20
CA VAL A 169 12.35 8.49 8.84
C VAL A 169 12.63 9.15 7.49
N TYR A 170 13.88 9.52 7.21
CA TYR A 170 14.28 10.08 5.92
C TYR A 170 14.00 9.14 4.76
N PHE A 171 14.43 7.88 4.85
CA PHE A 171 14.16 6.92 3.77
C PHE A 171 12.69 6.51 3.71
N GLY A 172 11.96 6.52 4.83
CA GLY A 172 10.53 6.28 4.86
C GLY A 172 9.76 7.38 4.14
N ALA A 173 10.10 8.63 4.44
CA ALA A 173 9.60 9.81 3.75
C ALA A 173 9.99 9.80 2.26
N ALA A 174 11.24 9.46 1.93
CA ALA A 174 11.70 9.33 0.54
C ALA A 174 10.89 8.30 -0.24
N TYR A 175 10.58 7.17 0.40
CA TYR A 175 9.77 6.14 -0.21
C TYR A 175 8.32 6.61 -0.43
N LEU A 176 7.71 7.28 0.55
CA LEU A 176 6.37 7.87 0.40
C LEU A 176 6.34 8.94 -0.71
N ASN A 177 7.38 9.78 -0.79
CA ASN A 177 7.51 10.78 -1.85
C ASN A 177 7.66 10.15 -3.24
N TRP A 178 8.43 9.06 -3.31
CA TRP A 178 8.55 8.33 -4.55
C TRP A 178 7.22 7.66 -4.95
N LEU A 179 6.54 7.03 -3.99
CA LEU A 179 5.23 6.42 -4.22
C LEU A 179 4.17 7.43 -4.67
N SER A 180 4.26 8.69 -4.21
CA SER A 180 3.32 9.75 -4.62
C SER A 180 3.47 10.17 -6.09
N SER A 181 4.64 9.93 -6.69
CA SER A 181 4.98 10.27 -8.08
C SER A 181 5.21 9.04 -8.97
N TYR A 182 5.00 7.84 -8.43
CA TYR A 182 5.26 6.59 -9.15
C TYR A 182 4.21 6.33 -10.22
N GLU A 183 4.57 6.54 -11.49
CA GLU A 183 3.73 6.25 -12.67
C GLU A 183 3.82 4.79 -13.16
N GLY A 184 4.48 3.89 -12.43
CA GLY A 184 4.43 2.45 -12.74
C GLY A 184 5.12 2.04 -14.04
N ILE A 185 6.41 2.34 -14.21
CA ILE A 185 7.23 1.68 -15.24
C ILE A 185 7.83 0.41 -14.64
N LEU A 186 7.23 -0.74 -14.94
CA LEU A 186 7.88 -2.04 -14.75
C LEU A 186 8.88 -2.27 -15.89
N THR A 187 10.13 -1.82 -15.72
CA THR A 187 11.24 -2.47 -16.41
C THR A 187 11.61 -3.74 -15.67
N LEU A 188 10.86 -4.82 -15.95
CA LEU A 188 11.41 -6.16 -15.86
C LEU A 188 12.25 -6.42 -17.11
N GLU A 189 13.40 -5.75 -17.18
CA GLU A 189 14.48 -6.10 -18.08
C GLU A 189 15.72 -6.11 -17.18
N ASN A 190 16.15 -7.28 -16.68
CA ASN A 190 17.23 -8.02 -17.34
C ASN A 190 17.88 -7.16 -18.42
N HIS A 191 19.12 -6.72 -18.24
CA HIS A 191 20.20 -7.12 -19.13
C HIS A 191 21.52 -6.45 -18.74
N ASN A 192 22.55 -7.30 -18.57
CA ASN A 192 23.86 -6.97 -19.09
C ASN A 192 23.70 -6.34 -20.48
N SER A 193 24.31 -5.17 -20.66
CA SER A 193 24.68 -4.50 -21.93
C SER A 193 23.73 -3.40 -22.44
N ILE A 194 24.26 -2.17 -22.39
CA ILE A 194 23.88 -0.95 -23.14
C ILE A 194 24.29 -1.16 -24.63
N PRO A 195 23.53 -0.63 -25.64
CA PRO A 195 23.71 0.73 -26.18
C PRO A 195 22.37 1.48 -26.36
N GLU A 196 22.19 2.70 -25.86
CA GLU A 196 22.56 4.01 -26.43
C GLU A 196 21.44 4.68 -27.27
N SER A 197 21.02 5.87 -26.81
CA SER A 197 20.41 7.01 -27.54
C SER A 197 19.07 6.84 -28.30
N SER A 198 18.02 7.47 -27.77
CA SER A 198 17.32 8.55 -28.50
C SER A 198 16.45 9.40 -27.57
N HIS A 199 16.71 10.69 -27.57
CA HIS A 199 15.87 11.72 -26.95
C HIS A 199 14.47 11.75 -27.59
N VAL A 200 13.43 11.72 -26.76
CA VAL A 200 12.10 12.23 -27.12
C VAL A 200 11.66 13.18 -26.00
N PRO A 201 11.30 14.44 -26.30
CA PRO A 201 10.88 15.40 -25.27
C PRO A 201 9.51 14.98 -24.72
N PRO A 202 9.18 15.33 -23.46
CA PRO A 202 7.88 15.02 -22.90
C PRO A 202 6.81 15.80 -23.65
N VAL A 203 5.83 15.07 -24.18
CA VAL A 203 4.58 15.64 -24.69
C VAL A 203 3.88 16.32 -23.51
N SER A 204 3.73 17.65 -23.61
CA SER A 204 2.91 18.41 -22.68
C SER A 204 1.46 17.95 -22.80
N LEU A 205 0.95 17.29 -21.76
CA LEU A 205 -0.49 17.09 -21.62
C LEU A 205 -1.14 18.43 -21.30
N ASN A 206 -1.85 18.96 -22.30
CA ASN A 206 -2.65 20.17 -22.18
C ASN A 206 -3.58 20.11 -20.96
N THR A 207 -3.42 21.09 -20.08
CA THR A 207 -4.34 21.42 -19.00
C THR A 207 -5.70 21.79 -19.59
N GLY A 208 -6.66 20.85 -19.58
CA GLY A 208 -7.98 21.10 -20.16
C GLY A 208 -9.13 20.19 -19.71
N ASP A 209 -8.91 18.97 -19.21
CA ASP A 209 -10.02 18.06 -18.88
C ASP A 209 -9.85 17.40 -17.50
N ALA A 210 -9.98 18.22 -16.45
CA ALA A 210 -9.73 17.85 -15.04
C ALA A 210 -10.80 16.91 -14.41
N TRP A 211 -11.69 16.29 -15.19
CA TRP A 211 -12.78 15.46 -14.67
C TRP A 211 -12.88 14.15 -15.46
N ALA A 212 -12.63 13.01 -14.79
CA ALA A 212 -12.85 11.70 -15.39
C ALA A 212 -14.34 11.48 -15.65
N ARG A 213 -14.71 11.23 -16.92
CA ARG A 213 -16.09 10.96 -17.33
C ARG A 213 -16.25 9.50 -17.72
N TRP A 214 -17.40 8.91 -17.41
CA TRP A 214 -17.79 7.57 -17.83
C TRP A 214 -17.66 7.39 -19.35
N ASP A 215 -18.15 8.38 -20.12
CA ASP A 215 -18.12 8.33 -21.60
C ASP A 215 -16.69 8.32 -22.17
N SER A 216 -15.67 8.72 -21.40
CA SER A 216 -14.26 8.67 -21.81
C SER A 216 -13.60 7.31 -21.57
N ARG A 217 -14.22 6.46 -20.75
CA ARG A 217 -13.66 5.19 -20.28
C ARG A 217 -14.45 3.98 -20.74
N SER A 218 -15.68 4.15 -21.24
CA SER A 218 -16.61 3.07 -21.54
C SER A 218 -17.15 3.16 -22.95
N SER A 219 -17.60 2.03 -23.52
CA SER A 219 -18.17 2.04 -24.85
C SER A 219 -19.56 2.69 -24.84
N ALA A 220 -20.00 3.24 -25.99
CA ALA A 220 -21.34 3.80 -26.11
C ALA A 220 -22.44 2.74 -25.84
N GLY A 221 -22.18 1.47 -26.14
CA GLY A 221 -23.11 0.37 -25.86
C GLY A 221 -23.26 0.11 -24.37
N ASP A 222 -22.14 0.04 -23.65
CA ASP A 222 -22.15 -0.18 -22.19
C ASP A 222 -22.80 0.99 -21.45
N MET A 223 -22.55 2.22 -21.92
CA MET A 223 -23.19 3.41 -21.39
C MET A 223 -24.71 3.40 -21.60
N GLU A 224 -25.19 2.97 -22.77
CA GLU A 224 -26.63 2.85 -23.02
C GLU A 224 -27.28 1.80 -22.10
N GLU A 225 -26.57 0.72 -21.78
CA GLU A 225 -27.04 -0.30 -20.84
C GLU A 225 -27.13 0.25 -19.41
N MET A 226 -26.15 1.05 -18.97
CA MET A 226 -26.21 1.73 -17.66
C MET A 226 -27.42 2.66 -17.54
N TRP A 227 -27.74 3.40 -18.61
CA TRP A 227 -28.92 4.28 -18.63
C TRP A 227 -30.26 3.53 -18.60
N LYS A 228 -30.29 2.25 -18.99
CA LYS A 228 -31.49 1.41 -18.86
C LYS A 228 -31.67 0.85 -17.45
N HIS A 229 -30.61 0.79 -16.64
CA HIS A 229 -30.68 0.22 -15.30
C HIS A 229 -31.45 1.16 -14.34
N PRO A 230 -32.59 0.74 -13.76
CA PRO A 230 -33.49 1.65 -13.03
C PRO A 230 -32.84 2.39 -11.85
N ALA A 231 -31.94 1.74 -11.13
CA ALA A 231 -31.27 2.33 -9.97
C ALA A 231 -30.21 3.37 -10.38
N VAL A 232 -29.44 3.07 -11.43
CA VAL A 232 -28.42 3.97 -11.99
C VAL A 232 -29.10 5.18 -12.63
N LEU A 233 -30.16 4.96 -13.42
CA LEU A 233 -30.97 6.02 -14.01
C LEU A 233 -31.50 6.98 -12.94
N LYS A 234 -32.03 6.44 -11.83
CA LYS A 234 -32.53 7.24 -10.70
C LYS A 234 -31.41 8.07 -10.05
N GLU A 235 -30.25 7.48 -9.81
CA GLU A 235 -29.11 8.16 -9.19
C GLU A 235 -28.52 9.25 -10.09
N TRP A 236 -28.27 8.94 -11.36
CA TRP A 236 -27.73 9.90 -12.33
C TRP A 236 -28.71 11.04 -12.60
N SER A 237 -30.01 10.75 -12.67
CA SER A 237 -31.05 11.79 -12.80
C SER A 237 -31.10 12.72 -11.58
N ARG A 238 -30.98 12.16 -10.36
CA ARG A 238 -30.93 12.94 -9.12
C ARG A 238 -29.70 13.85 -9.06
N SER A 239 -28.58 13.40 -9.64
CA SER A 239 -27.30 14.12 -9.65
C SER A 239 -27.16 15.09 -10.83
N GLY A 240 -28.19 15.20 -11.68
CA GLY A 240 -28.21 16.12 -12.82
C GLY A 240 -27.31 15.71 -14.00
N GLU A 241 -26.89 14.45 -14.06
CA GLU A 241 -26.02 13.93 -15.10
C GLU A 241 -26.78 13.80 -16.44
N ARG A 242 -26.06 13.97 -17.55
CA ARG A 242 -26.64 13.92 -18.90
C ARG A 242 -25.91 12.89 -19.76
N ARG A 243 -26.65 12.19 -20.62
CA ARG A 243 -26.09 11.28 -21.63
C ARG A 243 -24.94 11.96 -22.39
N GLY A 244 -23.81 11.27 -22.52
CA GLY A 244 -22.60 11.78 -23.18
C GLY A 244 -21.69 12.66 -22.31
N ARG A 245 -22.10 12.98 -21.07
CA ARG A 245 -21.30 13.78 -20.12
C ARG A 245 -21.48 13.28 -18.68
N VAL A 246 -21.52 11.97 -18.46
CA VAL A 246 -21.71 11.39 -17.13
C VAL A 246 -20.38 11.41 -16.38
N ARG A 247 -20.36 12.06 -15.23
CA ARG A 247 -19.17 12.12 -14.37
C ARG A 247 -19.11 10.91 -13.44
N PHE A 248 -17.90 10.47 -13.11
CA PHE A 248 -17.70 9.54 -12.00
C PHE A 248 -17.96 10.23 -10.65
N SER A 249 -18.27 9.43 -9.63
CA SER A 249 -18.20 9.91 -8.25
C SER A 249 -16.76 10.20 -7.87
N HIS A 250 -16.52 11.18 -7.00
CA HIS A 250 -15.17 11.57 -6.59
C HIS A 250 -15.08 11.65 -5.07
N ASP A 251 -13.99 11.17 -4.51
CA ASP A 251 -13.72 11.30 -3.08
C ASP A 251 -13.24 12.73 -2.73
N ALA A 252 -12.93 12.98 -1.45
CA ALA A 252 -12.44 14.27 -0.98
C ALA A 252 -11.12 14.70 -1.65
N GLU A 253 -10.34 13.73 -2.15
CA GLU A 253 -9.06 13.92 -2.83
C GLU A 253 -9.22 13.99 -4.37
N LYS A 254 -10.47 14.04 -4.87
CA LYS A 254 -10.82 14.06 -6.31
C LYS A 254 -10.37 12.80 -7.06
N ARG A 255 -10.26 11.66 -6.38
CA ARG A 255 -10.06 10.36 -7.05
C ARG A 255 -11.41 9.82 -7.51
N PRO A 256 -11.52 9.37 -8.78
CA PRO A 256 -12.79 8.88 -9.29
C PRO A 256 -13.05 7.44 -8.81
N TYR A 257 -14.25 7.20 -8.30
CA TYR A 257 -14.71 5.92 -7.77
C TYR A 257 -16.13 5.60 -8.24
N LEU A 258 -16.53 4.33 -8.09
CA LEU A 258 -17.89 3.89 -8.37
C LEU A 258 -18.80 3.90 -7.14
N SER A 259 -19.97 4.50 -7.29
CA SER A 259 -21.00 4.53 -6.26
C SER A 259 -21.50 3.12 -5.95
N ARG A 260 -22.14 2.96 -4.79
CA ARG A 260 -22.78 1.69 -4.41
C ARG A 260 -23.87 1.27 -5.39
N THR A 261 -24.60 2.21 -5.97
CA THR A 261 -25.71 1.90 -6.88
C THR A 261 -25.21 1.53 -8.29
N GLU A 262 -23.97 1.88 -8.60
CA GLU A 262 -23.26 1.48 -9.82
C GLU A 262 -22.61 0.08 -9.70
N LEU A 263 -22.63 -0.56 -8.52
CA LEU A 263 -21.99 -1.86 -8.24
C LEU A 263 -22.96 -2.84 -7.52
N MET A 264 -22.76 -4.16 -7.67
CA MET A 264 -23.56 -5.19 -6.97
C MET A 264 -22.93 -5.59 -5.62
N THR A 265 -23.71 -5.85 -4.56
CA THR A 265 -23.24 -6.08 -3.16
C THR A 265 -21.95 -6.90 -2.98
N VAL A 266 -21.86 -8.12 -3.53
CA VAL A 266 -20.66 -8.96 -3.40
C VAL A 266 -19.47 -8.41 -4.18
N LEU A 267 -19.74 -7.84 -5.36
CA LEU A 267 -18.73 -7.15 -6.18
C LEU A 267 -18.33 -5.80 -5.55
N CYS A 268 -19.21 -5.12 -4.82
CA CYS A 268 -18.91 -3.92 -4.02
C CYS A 268 -17.91 -4.28 -2.92
N ALA A 269 -18.20 -5.33 -2.15
CA ALA A 269 -17.33 -5.80 -1.09
C ALA A 269 -15.95 -6.21 -1.65
N LEU A 270 -15.92 -6.93 -2.78
CA LEU A 270 -14.67 -7.25 -3.47
C LEU A 270 -13.93 -6.00 -3.97
N ALA A 271 -14.60 -5.07 -4.64
CA ALA A 271 -14.02 -3.83 -5.13
C ALA A 271 -13.48 -2.96 -3.99
N GLU A 272 -14.16 -2.93 -2.84
CA GLU A 272 -13.70 -2.20 -1.67
C GLU A 272 -12.41 -2.79 -1.10
N VAL A 273 -12.35 -4.11 -0.94
CA VAL A 273 -11.15 -4.79 -0.43
C VAL A 273 -10.00 -4.75 -1.43
N THR A 274 -10.29 -4.79 -2.73
CA THR A 274 -9.26 -4.90 -3.78
C THR A 274 -8.75 -3.56 -4.29
N SER A 275 -9.58 -2.52 -4.33
CA SER A 275 -9.26 -1.23 -4.96
C SER A 275 -9.83 -0.02 -4.22
N MET A 276 -10.48 -0.21 -3.07
CA MET A 276 -11.28 0.85 -2.42
C MET A 276 -12.33 1.45 -3.36
N ARG A 277 -12.77 0.70 -4.38
CA ARG A 277 -13.65 1.13 -5.49
C ARG A 277 -13.06 2.21 -6.40
N PHE A 278 -11.76 2.47 -6.33
CA PHE A 278 -11.09 3.38 -7.26
C PHE A 278 -10.96 2.75 -8.64
N ILE A 279 -11.32 3.51 -9.67
CA ILE A 279 -11.37 3.03 -11.06
C ILE A 279 -9.99 2.63 -11.57
N ASN A 280 -8.95 3.33 -11.10
CA ASN A 280 -7.57 3.04 -11.46
C ASN A 280 -6.96 1.91 -10.61
N GLY A 281 -7.62 1.50 -9.53
CA GLY A 281 -7.08 0.55 -8.57
C GLY A 281 -6.26 1.19 -7.45
N VAL A 282 -5.64 0.35 -6.60
CA VAL A 282 -4.76 0.75 -5.49
C VAL A 282 -3.50 -0.10 -5.49
N GLY A 283 -2.33 0.53 -5.42
CA GLY A 283 -1.03 -0.17 -5.41
C GLY A 283 -0.83 -1.06 -6.63
N LEU A 284 -0.50 -2.34 -6.42
CA LEU A 284 -0.29 -3.33 -7.50
C LEU A 284 -1.60 -3.85 -8.13
N ARG A 285 -2.75 -3.51 -7.57
CA ARG A 285 -4.06 -3.99 -8.01
C ARG A 285 -4.67 -2.98 -8.97
N THR A 286 -4.38 -3.12 -10.26
CA THR A 286 -4.91 -2.23 -11.31
C THR A 286 -6.40 -2.42 -11.51
N GLY A 287 -7.09 -1.30 -11.74
CA GLY A 287 -8.50 -1.31 -12.10
C GLY A 287 -9.42 -1.53 -10.91
N LEU A 288 -10.70 -1.30 -11.16
CA LEU A 288 -11.78 -1.39 -10.19
C LEU A 288 -11.80 -2.70 -9.39
N MET A 289 -11.49 -3.84 -10.02
CA MET A 289 -11.57 -5.16 -9.39
C MET A 289 -10.21 -5.73 -9.00
N GLY A 290 -9.14 -4.96 -9.16
CA GLY A 290 -7.78 -5.33 -8.76
C GLY A 290 -7.25 -6.62 -9.38
N ILE A 291 -7.72 -6.98 -10.58
CA ILE A 291 -7.24 -8.16 -11.30
C ILE A 291 -5.89 -7.87 -11.94
N GLU A 292 -4.95 -8.79 -11.82
CA GLU A 292 -3.63 -8.63 -12.42
C GLU A 292 -3.71 -8.78 -13.95
N TYR A 293 -2.99 -7.93 -14.67
CA TYR A 293 -2.99 -7.93 -16.13
C TYR A 293 -2.67 -9.29 -16.76
N HIS A 294 -1.72 -10.04 -16.20
CA HIS A 294 -1.37 -11.35 -16.73
C HIS A 294 -2.54 -12.37 -16.59
N LYS A 295 -3.35 -12.27 -15.53
CA LYS A 295 -4.56 -13.12 -15.35
C LYS A 295 -5.64 -12.75 -16.35
N ALA A 296 -5.89 -11.45 -16.54
CA ALA A 296 -6.83 -10.99 -17.56
C ALA A 296 -6.38 -11.40 -18.98
N LEU A 297 -5.09 -11.28 -19.27
CA LEU A 297 -4.50 -11.69 -20.55
C LEU A 297 -4.61 -13.21 -20.77
N TRP A 298 -4.38 -14.00 -19.73
CA TRP A 298 -4.54 -15.45 -19.76
C TRP A 298 -5.99 -15.86 -19.98
N LEU A 299 -6.96 -15.26 -19.26
CA LEU A 299 -8.40 -15.48 -19.47
C LEU A 299 -8.82 -15.17 -20.92
N TYR A 300 -8.29 -14.08 -21.49
CA TYR A 300 -8.57 -13.66 -22.86
C TYR A 300 -7.96 -14.60 -23.91
N LYS A 301 -6.68 -14.98 -23.76
CA LYS A 301 -5.96 -15.78 -24.75
C LYS A 301 -6.29 -17.26 -24.67
N GLU A 302 -6.26 -17.82 -23.46
CA GLU A 302 -6.30 -19.27 -23.23
C GLU A 302 -7.69 -19.78 -22.89
N LEU A 303 -8.50 -19.00 -22.16
CA LEU A 303 -9.85 -19.44 -21.72
C LEU A 303 -11.01 -18.89 -22.56
N GLY A 304 -10.71 -18.07 -23.59
CA GLY A 304 -11.70 -17.66 -24.58
C GLY A 304 -12.64 -16.52 -24.16
N TYR A 305 -12.38 -15.83 -23.05
CA TYR A 305 -13.15 -14.66 -22.62
C TYR A 305 -12.82 -13.44 -23.50
N ARG A 306 -13.57 -13.24 -24.58
CA ARG A 306 -13.23 -12.33 -25.69
C ARG A 306 -14.17 -11.14 -25.88
N ASP A 307 -15.18 -10.96 -25.03
CA ASP A 307 -16.14 -9.86 -25.18
C ASP A 307 -15.47 -8.49 -24.98
N TYR A 308 -14.39 -8.45 -24.19
CA TYR A 308 -13.51 -7.30 -24.05
C TYR A 308 -12.08 -7.62 -24.45
N ARG A 309 -11.47 -6.72 -25.22
CA ARG A 309 -10.08 -6.87 -25.67
C ARG A 309 -9.12 -6.28 -24.65
N VAL A 310 -8.20 -7.09 -24.13
CA VAL A 310 -7.14 -6.66 -23.20
C VAL A 310 -5.79 -6.70 -23.91
N LYS A 311 -5.20 -5.52 -24.14
CA LYS A 311 -3.91 -5.37 -24.86
C LYS A 311 -2.78 -4.88 -23.98
N SER A 312 -3.12 -4.20 -22.90
CA SER A 312 -2.18 -3.56 -21.99
C SER A 312 -2.83 -3.41 -20.62
N VAL A 313 -2.03 -3.04 -19.62
CA VAL A 313 -2.47 -2.86 -18.23
C VAL A 313 -3.55 -1.78 -18.14
N GLU A 314 -3.43 -0.69 -18.93
CA GLU A 314 -4.36 0.44 -18.92
C GLU A 314 -5.78 0.05 -19.32
N CYS A 315 -5.95 -1.05 -20.08
CA CYS A 315 -7.27 -1.55 -20.42
C CYS A 315 -8.11 -1.89 -19.18
N LEU A 316 -7.47 -2.28 -18.07
CA LEU A 316 -8.14 -2.59 -16.81
C LEU A 316 -8.61 -1.35 -16.04
N THR A 317 -8.23 -0.15 -16.45
CA THR A 317 -8.82 1.10 -15.91
C THR A 317 -10.22 1.38 -16.46
N ASN A 318 -10.65 0.66 -17.50
CA ASN A 318 -12.04 0.65 -17.91
C ASN A 318 -12.84 -0.24 -16.93
N PRO A 319 -13.85 0.31 -16.23
CA PRO A 319 -14.61 -0.44 -15.23
C PRO A 319 -15.31 -1.69 -15.79
N PHE A 320 -15.79 -1.65 -17.04
CA PHE A 320 -16.41 -2.81 -17.69
C PHE A 320 -15.40 -3.90 -17.99
N VAL A 321 -14.21 -3.53 -18.49
CA VAL A 321 -13.13 -4.50 -18.76
C VAL A 321 -12.63 -5.11 -17.46
N SER A 322 -12.43 -4.30 -16.41
CA SER A 322 -12.02 -4.77 -15.09
C SER A 322 -13.04 -5.74 -14.50
N MET A 323 -14.33 -5.37 -14.55
CA MET A 323 -15.41 -6.20 -14.03
C MET A 323 -15.58 -7.50 -14.82
N TYR A 324 -15.49 -7.44 -16.15
CA TYR A 324 -15.60 -8.60 -17.01
C TYR A 324 -14.54 -9.67 -16.69
N PHE A 325 -13.27 -9.27 -16.64
CA PHE A 325 -12.20 -10.22 -16.34
C PHE A 325 -12.22 -10.69 -14.88
N ALA A 326 -12.68 -9.85 -13.94
CA ALA A 326 -12.91 -10.27 -12.56
C ALA A 326 -14.00 -11.34 -12.46
N ALA A 327 -15.14 -11.14 -13.13
CA ALA A 327 -16.22 -12.11 -13.18
C ALA A 327 -15.77 -13.42 -13.85
N ALA A 328 -15.05 -13.34 -14.97
CA ALA A 328 -14.46 -14.49 -15.64
C ALA A 328 -13.50 -15.26 -14.72
N TYR A 329 -12.70 -14.55 -13.93
CA TYR A 329 -11.79 -15.17 -12.97
C TYR A 329 -12.53 -15.82 -11.80
N LEU A 330 -13.58 -15.19 -11.26
CA LEU A 330 -14.44 -15.78 -10.22
C LEU A 330 -15.12 -17.07 -10.73
N VAL A 331 -15.61 -17.06 -11.97
CA VAL A 331 -16.18 -18.25 -12.63
C VAL A 331 -15.13 -19.34 -12.74
N TRP A 332 -13.92 -19.03 -13.20
CA TRP A 332 -12.85 -20.02 -13.28
C TRP A 332 -12.47 -20.59 -11.90
N LEU A 333 -12.36 -19.72 -10.88
CA LEU A 333 -12.07 -20.13 -9.50
C LEU A 333 -13.17 -21.02 -8.91
N SER A 334 -14.43 -20.82 -9.30
CA SER A 334 -15.54 -21.67 -8.86
C SER A 334 -15.40 -23.13 -9.27
N GLN A 335 -14.57 -23.42 -10.29
CA GLN A 335 -14.30 -24.76 -10.80
C GLN A 335 -12.81 -25.15 -10.68
N TYR A 336 -12.06 -24.49 -9.79
CA TYR A 336 -10.62 -24.68 -9.67
C TYR A 336 -10.22 -26.14 -9.38
N GLU A 337 -9.22 -26.67 -10.09
CA GLU A 337 -8.80 -28.09 -10.12
C GLU A 337 -9.90 -29.06 -10.62
N GLY A 338 -10.83 -28.60 -11.46
CA GLY A 338 -11.87 -29.45 -12.04
C GLY A 338 -12.95 -29.88 -11.05
N ARG A 339 -13.09 -29.18 -9.93
CA ARG A 339 -14.14 -29.39 -8.93
C ARG A 339 -14.79 -28.08 -8.54
N GLU A 340 -16.06 -28.17 -8.15
CA GLU A 340 -16.79 -27.03 -7.60
C GLU A 340 -16.16 -26.56 -6.27
N ARG A 341 -16.00 -25.25 -6.13
CA ARG A 341 -15.41 -24.60 -4.96
C ARG A 341 -16.45 -23.84 -4.16
N THR A 342 -16.24 -23.76 -2.86
CA THR A 342 -17.10 -22.96 -1.98
C THR A 342 -16.92 -21.47 -2.27
N PRO A 343 -17.95 -20.63 -2.06
CA PRO A 343 -17.83 -19.19 -2.21
C PRO A 343 -16.68 -18.60 -1.39
N GLN A 344 -16.46 -19.09 -0.17
CA GLN A 344 -15.33 -18.68 0.67
C GLN A 344 -13.98 -18.96 0.00
N PHE A 345 -13.79 -20.17 -0.55
CA PHE A 345 -12.57 -20.50 -1.28
C PHE A 345 -12.39 -19.57 -2.48
N VAL A 346 -13.45 -19.35 -3.27
CA VAL A 346 -13.40 -18.50 -4.47
C VAL A 346 -12.95 -17.09 -4.13
N ILE A 347 -13.49 -16.49 -3.06
CA ILE A 347 -13.13 -15.14 -2.65
C ILE A 347 -11.70 -15.09 -2.08
N GLN A 348 -11.31 -16.04 -1.24
CA GLN A 348 -9.94 -16.10 -0.72
C GLN A 348 -8.92 -16.32 -1.84
N ALA A 349 -9.20 -17.19 -2.79
CA ALA A 349 -8.38 -17.44 -3.97
C ALA A 349 -8.34 -16.22 -4.91
N TYR A 350 -9.42 -15.45 -5.00
CA TYR A 350 -9.43 -14.19 -5.74
C TYR A 350 -8.48 -13.18 -5.11
N LEU A 351 -8.49 -13.08 -3.78
CA LEU A 351 -7.71 -12.10 -3.02
C LEU A 351 -6.23 -12.48 -2.87
N GLY A 352 -5.90 -13.76 -2.73
CA GLY A 352 -4.54 -14.24 -2.43
C GLY A 352 -3.91 -15.15 -3.48
N GLY A 353 -4.68 -15.60 -4.48
CA GLY A 353 -4.29 -16.66 -5.42
C GLY A 353 -4.77 -18.04 -4.95
N PRO A 354 -5.12 -18.94 -5.88
CA PRO A 354 -5.73 -20.23 -5.54
C PRO A 354 -4.78 -21.22 -4.86
N ASP A 355 -3.47 -21.05 -5.04
CA ASP A 355 -2.44 -21.88 -4.39
C ASP A 355 -2.11 -21.40 -2.96
N ASN A 356 -2.52 -20.18 -2.61
CA ASN A 356 -2.24 -19.52 -1.33
C ASN A 356 -3.49 -19.43 -0.44
N VAL A 357 -4.49 -20.29 -0.66
CA VAL A 357 -5.71 -20.34 0.15
C VAL A 357 -5.39 -21.04 1.49
N SER A 358 -4.64 -20.34 2.34
CA SER A 358 -4.41 -20.70 3.73
C SER A 358 -5.10 -19.67 4.64
N LEU A 359 -5.68 -20.14 5.75
CA LEU A 359 -6.37 -19.29 6.76
C LEU A 359 -5.47 -18.19 7.34
N GLN A 360 -4.14 -18.36 7.30
CA GLN A 360 -3.18 -17.38 7.83
C GLN A 360 -2.90 -16.23 6.86
N GLU A 361 -2.85 -16.47 5.55
CA GLU A 361 -2.48 -15.44 4.56
C GLU A 361 -3.70 -14.68 4.03
N THR A 362 -4.81 -15.37 3.81
CA THR A 362 -6.05 -14.74 3.32
C THR A 362 -6.95 -14.24 4.45
N GLY A 363 -6.68 -14.59 5.71
CA GLY A 363 -7.49 -14.25 6.88
C GLY A 363 -7.76 -12.75 7.08
N PRO A 364 -6.75 -11.86 7.02
CA PRO A 364 -6.98 -10.42 7.18
C PRO A 364 -7.80 -9.80 6.03
N LEU A 365 -7.57 -10.22 4.78
CA LEU A 365 -8.32 -9.74 3.61
C LEU A 365 -9.74 -10.31 3.58
N TRP A 366 -9.91 -11.56 4.03
CA TRP A 366 -11.21 -12.20 4.21
C TRP A 366 -12.05 -11.49 5.27
N ARG A 367 -11.46 -11.13 6.42
CA ARG A 367 -12.16 -10.33 7.45
C ARG A 367 -12.60 -8.97 6.90
N LYS A 368 -11.73 -8.26 6.18
CA LYS A 368 -12.11 -7.01 5.51
C LYS A 368 -13.26 -7.21 4.50
N PHE A 369 -13.29 -8.35 3.82
CA PHE A 369 -14.38 -8.70 2.91
C PHE A 369 -15.69 -8.99 3.64
N GLU A 370 -15.66 -9.75 4.73
CA GLU A 370 -16.84 -10.00 5.58
C GLU A 370 -17.37 -8.70 6.19
N ASP A 371 -16.50 -7.85 6.71
CA ASP A 371 -16.87 -6.54 7.27
C ASP A 371 -17.52 -5.65 6.20
N ALA A 372 -16.92 -5.58 5.01
CA ALA A 372 -17.50 -4.85 3.89
C ALA A 372 -18.85 -5.45 3.48
N LEU A 373 -18.95 -6.78 3.35
CA LEU A 373 -20.18 -7.47 2.97
C LEU A 373 -21.32 -7.20 3.96
N ASN A 374 -21.04 -7.28 5.27
CA ASN A 374 -22.01 -6.97 6.33
C ASN A 374 -22.50 -5.52 6.25
N HIS A 375 -21.59 -4.57 6.00
CA HIS A 375 -21.96 -3.16 5.79
C HIS A 375 -22.92 -2.97 4.61
N TYR A 376 -22.72 -3.73 3.53
CA TYR A 376 -23.60 -3.71 2.36
C TYR A 376 -24.92 -4.45 2.55
N GLU A 377 -24.96 -5.51 3.36
CA GLU A 377 -26.20 -6.24 3.70
C GLU A 377 -27.11 -5.44 4.64
N ASP A 378 -26.56 -4.75 5.63
CA ASP A 378 -27.36 -3.98 6.59
C ASP A 378 -27.94 -2.69 5.98
N THR A 379 -27.18 -2.01 5.12
CA THR A 379 -27.69 -0.84 4.41
C THR A 379 -28.66 -1.18 3.26
N ASN A 380 -28.84 -2.46 2.89
CA ASN A 380 -29.95 -2.92 2.04
C ASN A 380 -31.25 -3.12 2.86
N LYS A 381 -31.14 -3.35 4.18
CA LYS A 381 -32.30 -3.44 5.09
C LYS A 381 -32.83 -2.05 5.49
N GLU A 382 -31.95 -1.07 5.66
CA GLU A 382 -32.33 0.30 6.06
C GLU A 382 -33.04 1.14 4.98
N GLN A 383 -33.02 0.71 3.71
CA GLN A 383 -33.84 1.33 2.66
C GLN A 383 -35.36 1.16 2.89
N GLY A 384 -35.76 0.44 3.94
CA GLY A 384 -37.15 0.33 4.39
C GLY A 384 -37.61 1.40 5.39
N ASN A 385 -36.75 2.19 6.03
CA ASN A 385 -37.22 3.23 6.96
C ASN A 385 -36.08 4.14 7.41
N CYS A 386 -36.04 5.38 6.91
CA CYS A 386 -35.43 6.46 7.66
C CYS A 386 -36.15 7.78 7.36
N SER A 387 -37.05 8.15 8.27
CA SER A 387 -37.57 9.49 8.43
C SER A 387 -36.52 10.35 9.12
N ILE A 388 -36.24 11.50 8.51
CA ILE A 388 -35.31 12.54 8.99
C ILE A 388 -35.84 13.15 10.30
N LEU A 389 -34.95 13.30 11.28
CA LEU A 389 -34.99 14.38 12.27
C LEU A 389 -33.68 15.15 12.22
#